data_AF-A0A948U7N2-F1
#
_entry.id   AF-A0A948U7N2-F1
#
_cell.length_a   1.000
_cell.length_b   1.000
_cell.length_c   1.000
_cell.angle_alpha   90.00
_cell.angle_beta   90.00
_cell.angle_gamma   90.00
#
_symmetry.space_group_name_H-M   'P 1'
#
loop_
_entity.id
_entity.type
_entity.pdbx_description
1 polymer ?
#
loop_
_entity_poly.entity_id
_entity_poly.type
_entity_poly.pdbx_seq_one_letter_code
_entity_poly.pdbx_strand_id
1 'polypeptide(L)'
;MKRRIKVAPSVIAADQARLGEEVKRMEKAGADLLHIDVMDGHFVPNITIGPDVVRALDKITDLPLDAHLMIAEPQKYIRAFSQAGADYITVHIEACEGRAREVISQIKALGKAAGISLNPSTPLSAIKGLLKEVDLVLVMTVEPGFCGQKFMLSVIPKIKSL
;
A
#
# COMPACT_ATOMS: atom_id res chain seq x y z
N MET A 1 21.10 15.04 3.51
CA MET A 1 19.88 15.81 3.19
C MET A 1 18.76 15.33 4.10
N LYS A 2 18.02 16.22 4.77
CA LYS A 2 16.87 15.80 5.58
C LYS A 2 15.82 15.17 4.65
N ARG A 3 15.33 13.97 4.95
CA ARG A 3 14.24 13.34 4.20
C ARG A 3 13.00 14.25 4.34
N ARG A 4 12.42 14.69 3.21
CA ARG A 4 11.15 15.43 3.20
C ARG A 4 10.04 14.47 3.63
N ILE A 5 9.19 14.90 4.56
CA ILE A 5 7.97 14.16 4.91
C ILE A 5 7.04 14.20 3.70
N LYS A 6 6.52 13.04 3.32
CA LYS A 6 5.56 12.89 2.22
C LYS A 6 4.16 12.63 2.77
N VAL A 7 3.14 13.07 2.06
CA VAL A 7 1.73 12.83 2.36
C VAL A 7 1.11 12.03 1.22
N ALA A 8 0.47 10.92 1.59
CA ALA A 8 -0.20 10.00 0.68
C ALA A 8 -1.68 9.87 1.05
N PRO A 9 -2.58 10.70 0.49
CA PRO A 9 -4.01 10.58 0.76
C PRO A 9 -4.52 9.22 0.28
N SER A 10 -5.30 8.53 1.11
CA SER A 10 -5.94 7.27 0.71
C SER A 10 -7.21 7.53 -0.09
N VAL A 11 -7.26 6.95 -1.29
CA VAL A 11 -8.34 7.07 -2.25
C VAL A 11 -9.63 6.39 -1.76
N ILE A 12 -9.53 5.42 -0.83
CA ILE A 12 -10.72 4.74 -0.26
C ILE A 12 -11.62 5.68 0.54
N ALA A 13 -11.06 6.75 1.12
CA ALA A 13 -11.79 7.72 1.92
C ALA A 13 -12.48 8.81 1.07
N ALA A 14 -12.28 8.79 -0.24
CA ALA A 14 -12.82 9.77 -1.18
C ALA A 14 -14.26 9.44 -1.59
N ASP A 15 -14.96 10.42 -2.19
CA ASP A 15 -16.23 10.17 -2.87
C ASP A 15 -16.00 9.29 -4.11
N GLN A 16 -16.38 8.02 -4.00
CA GLN A 16 -16.17 7.03 -5.06
C GLN A 16 -16.96 7.34 -6.32
N ALA A 17 -18.08 8.07 -6.22
CA ALA A 17 -18.87 8.48 -7.39
C ALA A 17 -18.17 9.57 -8.22
N ARG A 18 -17.15 10.24 -7.64
CA ARG A 18 -16.43 11.37 -8.25
C ARG A 18 -14.91 11.21 -8.15
N LEU A 19 -14.43 9.97 -8.19
CA LEU A 19 -13.04 9.65 -7.86
C LEU A 19 -11.99 10.46 -8.66
N GLY A 20 -12.25 10.71 -9.94
CA GLY A 20 -11.35 11.53 -10.75
C GLY A 20 -11.26 12.99 -10.29
N GLU A 21 -12.36 13.57 -9.83
CA GLU A 21 -12.37 14.93 -9.26
C GLU A 21 -11.65 14.96 -7.91
N GLU A 22 -11.87 13.96 -7.07
CA GLU A 22 -11.21 13.81 -5.77
C GLU A 22 -9.69 13.74 -5.92
N VAL A 23 -9.21 12.95 -6.89
CA VAL A 23 -7.78 12.83 -7.20
C VAL A 23 -7.18 14.17 -7.63
N LYS A 24 -7.86 14.91 -8.52
CA LYS A 24 -7.42 16.25 -8.90
C LYS A 24 -7.43 17.24 -7.73
N ARG A 25 -8.36 17.09 -6.79
CA ARG A 25 -8.37 17.87 -5.54
C ARG A 25 -7.15 17.54 -4.67
N MET A 26 -6.82 16.26 -4.50
CA MET A 26 -5.66 15.81 -3.73
C MET A 26 -4.34 16.31 -4.33
N GLU A 27 -4.20 16.23 -5.66
CA GLU A 27 -3.05 16.73 -6.41
C GLU A 27 -2.86 18.24 -6.20
N LYS A 28 -3.92 19.03 -6.37
CA LYS A 28 -3.89 20.49 -6.11
C LYS A 28 -3.59 20.85 -4.65
N ALA A 29 -3.95 19.98 -3.70
CA ALA A 29 -3.65 20.16 -2.28
C ALA A 29 -2.20 19.80 -1.92
N GLY A 30 -1.40 19.32 -2.87
CA GLY A 30 0.02 19.02 -2.68
C GLY A 30 0.30 17.59 -2.20
N ALA A 31 -0.55 16.63 -2.54
CA ALA A 31 -0.26 15.21 -2.32
C ALA A 31 1.07 14.80 -3.01
N ASP A 32 1.86 13.96 -2.35
CA ASP A 32 3.13 13.46 -2.90
C ASP A 32 2.95 12.15 -3.68
N LEU A 33 1.91 11.39 -3.34
CA LEU A 33 1.50 10.13 -3.95
C LEU A 33 0.03 9.86 -3.60
N LEU A 34 -0.61 8.94 -4.33
CA LEU A 34 -1.96 8.48 -4.04
C LEU A 34 -1.88 7.07 -3.45
N HIS A 35 -2.45 6.90 -2.26
CA HIS A 35 -2.50 5.60 -1.60
C HIS A 35 -3.78 4.85 -1.98
N ILE A 36 -3.64 3.61 -2.44
CA ILE A 36 -4.71 2.80 -3.00
C ILE A 36 -4.81 1.51 -2.20
N ASP A 37 -5.81 1.45 -1.33
CA ASP A 37 -6.12 0.29 -0.51
C ASP A 37 -6.94 -0.76 -1.29
N VAL A 38 -6.32 -1.90 -1.59
CA VAL A 38 -6.91 -3.01 -2.36
C VAL A 38 -7.28 -4.14 -1.41
N MET A 39 -8.55 -4.56 -1.42
CA MET A 39 -9.09 -5.56 -0.51
C MET A 39 -9.92 -6.59 -1.28
N ASP A 40 -9.76 -7.88 -0.94
CA ASP A 40 -10.38 -9.01 -1.65
C ASP A 40 -11.50 -9.72 -0.88
N GLY A 41 -11.88 -9.23 0.30
CA GLY A 41 -12.87 -9.87 1.16
C GLY A 41 -12.39 -11.15 1.88
N HIS A 42 -11.15 -11.60 1.61
CA HIS A 42 -10.59 -12.83 2.19
C HIS A 42 -9.52 -12.51 3.23
N PHE A 43 -8.54 -11.65 2.89
CA PHE A 43 -7.52 -11.23 3.85
C PHE A 43 -8.08 -10.24 4.88
N VAL A 44 -9.01 -9.40 4.45
CA VAL A 44 -9.79 -8.48 5.29
C VAL A 44 -11.27 -8.60 4.96
N PRO A 45 -12.18 -8.34 5.91
CA PRO A 45 -13.63 -8.50 5.72
C PRO A 45 -14.26 -7.31 4.95
N ASN A 46 -13.62 -6.86 3.87
CA ASN A 46 -14.10 -5.79 3.01
C ASN A 46 -13.58 -5.97 1.56
N ILE A 47 -14.28 -5.38 0.59
CA ILE A 47 -13.92 -5.43 -0.83
C ILE A 47 -13.88 -3.98 -1.33
N THR A 48 -12.80 -3.61 -2.02
CA THR A 48 -12.61 -2.23 -2.49
C THR A 48 -12.51 -2.17 -4.01
N ILE A 49 -11.29 -2.03 -4.53
CA ILE A 49 -10.99 -1.75 -5.93
C ILE A 49 -9.88 -2.65 -6.42
N GLY A 50 -9.87 -2.88 -7.73
CA GLY A 50 -8.87 -3.72 -8.41
C GLY A 50 -7.96 -2.95 -9.36
N PRO A 51 -7.13 -3.66 -10.15
CA PRO A 51 -6.20 -3.07 -11.11
C PRO A 51 -6.85 -2.12 -12.13
N ASP A 52 -8.11 -2.35 -12.52
CA ASP A 52 -8.77 -1.49 -13.51
C ASP A 52 -9.01 -0.06 -13.00
N VAL A 53 -9.25 0.10 -11.69
CA VAL A 53 -9.35 1.43 -11.08
C VAL A 53 -7.97 2.08 -11.05
N VAL A 54 -6.91 1.34 -10.70
CA VAL A 54 -5.53 1.85 -10.74
C VAL A 54 -5.18 2.33 -12.14
N ARG A 55 -5.53 1.58 -13.18
CA ARG A 55 -5.35 1.96 -14.59
C ARG A 55 -6.13 3.19 -15.00
N ALA A 56 -7.33 3.39 -14.44
CA ALA A 56 -8.10 4.59 -14.68
C ALA A 56 -7.46 5.81 -14.00
N LEU A 57 -6.92 5.64 -12.79
CA LEU A 57 -6.22 6.67 -12.04
C LEU A 57 -4.90 7.09 -12.71
N ASP A 58 -4.10 6.12 -13.17
CA ASP A 58 -2.83 6.33 -13.88
C ASP A 58 -2.99 7.25 -15.12
N LYS A 59 -4.14 7.19 -15.79
CA LYS A 59 -4.42 8.05 -16.95
C LYS A 59 -4.72 9.50 -16.61
N ILE A 60 -5.01 9.81 -15.34
CA ILE A 60 -5.55 11.11 -14.93
C ILE A 60 -4.67 11.86 -13.93
N THR A 61 -3.53 11.33 -13.52
CA THR A 61 -2.60 12.00 -12.60
C THR A 61 -1.16 11.60 -12.86
N ASP A 62 -0.24 12.52 -12.62
CA ASP A 62 1.21 12.25 -12.67
C ASP A 62 1.77 11.89 -11.28
N LEU A 63 0.92 11.86 -10.24
CA LEU A 63 1.33 11.44 -8.91
C LEU A 63 1.62 9.94 -8.87
N PRO A 64 2.70 9.51 -8.18
CA PRO A 64 2.97 8.10 -8.01
C PRO A 64 1.81 7.36 -7.33
N LEU A 65 1.51 6.17 -7.83
CA LEU A 65 0.44 5.31 -7.32
C LEU A 65 1.00 4.26 -6.36
N ASP A 66 0.57 4.28 -5.10
CA ASP A 66 0.95 3.32 -4.06
C ASP A 66 -0.17 2.32 -3.81
N ALA A 67 -0.05 1.15 -4.43
CA ALA A 67 -1.01 0.06 -4.30
C ALA A 67 -0.68 -0.79 -3.07
N HIS A 68 -1.51 -0.68 -2.04
CA HIS A 68 -1.45 -1.46 -0.81
C HIS A 68 -2.38 -2.66 -0.90
N LEU A 69 -1.80 -3.85 -1.06
CA LEU A 69 -2.52 -5.09 -1.30
C LEU A 69 -2.84 -5.81 0.03
N MET A 70 -4.04 -5.57 0.55
CA MET A 70 -4.68 -6.32 1.63
C MET A 70 -5.48 -7.50 1.06
N ILE A 71 -4.77 -8.43 0.39
CA ILE A 71 -5.36 -9.59 -0.30
C ILE A 71 -4.63 -10.88 0.08
N ALA A 72 -5.30 -12.03 0.00
CA ALA A 72 -4.81 -13.29 0.54
C ALA A 72 -3.65 -13.89 -0.27
N GLU A 73 -3.64 -13.69 -1.59
CA GLU A 73 -2.62 -14.25 -2.49
C GLU A 73 -1.98 -13.16 -3.37
N PRO A 74 -1.26 -12.19 -2.78
CA PRO A 74 -0.79 -11.01 -3.50
C PRO A 74 0.13 -11.34 -4.68
N GLN A 75 0.90 -12.42 -4.60
CA GLN A 75 1.79 -12.92 -5.65
C GLN A 75 1.10 -13.08 -7.02
N LYS A 76 -0.19 -13.42 -7.02
CA LYS A 76 -0.98 -13.63 -8.24
C LYS A 76 -1.33 -12.31 -8.95
N TYR A 77 -1.35 -11.19 -8.21
CA TYR A 77 -1.86 -9.91 -8.69
C TYR A 77 -0.79 -8.85 -8.94
N ILE A 78 0.45 -9.06 -8.47
CA ILE A 78 1.57 -8.11 -8.64
C ILE A 78 1.75 -7.66 -10.09
N ARG A 79 1.71 -8.59 -11.05
CA ARG A 79 1.83 -8.25 -12.49
C ARG A 79 0.68 -7.38 -12.96
N ALA A 80 -0.54 -7.68 -12.53
CA ALA A 80 -1.72 -6.92 -12.92
C ALA A 80 -1.66 -5.48 -12.40
N PHE A 81 -1.27 -5.27 -11.15
CA PHE A 81 -1.09 -3.93 -10.57
C PHE A 81 0.07 -3.16 -11.20
N SER A 82 1.20 -3.83 -11.46
CA SER A 82 2.33 -3.22 -12.17
C SER A 82 1.93 -2.73 -13.58
N GLN A 83 1.21 -3.56 -14.34
CA GLN A 83 0.68 -3.22 -15.67
C GLN A 83 -0.48 -2.22 -15.65
N ALA A 84 -1.08 -2.00 -14.48
CA ALA A 84 -2.11 -1.00 -14.29
C ALA A 84 -1.54 0.39 -13.94
N GLY A 85 -0.22 0.52 -13.76
CA GLY A 85 0.42 1.81 -13.47
C GLY A 85 0.84 1.97 -12.01
N ALA A 86 0.68 0.97 -11.14
CA ALA A 86 1.19 1.08 -9.77
C ALA A 86 2.72 1.30 -9.77
N ASP A 87 3.19 2.30 -9.03
CA ASP A 87 4.62 2.61 -8.86
C ASP A 87 5.20 1.90 -7.63
N TYR A 88 4.41 1.89 -6.56
CA TYR A 88 4.67 1.10 -5.36
C TYR A 88 3.65 -0.04 -5.29
N ILE A 89 4.14 -1.22 -4.93
CA ILE A 89 3.29 -2.35 -4.59
C ILE A 89 3.70 -2.81 -3.20
N THR A 90 2.79 -2.61 -2.24
CA THR A 90 3.01 -2.94 -0.83
C THR A 90 2.15 -4.16 -0.47
N VAL A 91 2.78 -5.23 0.03
CA VAL A 91 2.08 -6.47 0.42
C VAL A 91 2.18 -6.71 1.91
N HIS A 92 1.22 -7.43 2.48
CA HIS A 92 1.29 -7.85 3.87
C HIS A 92 2.26 -9.01 4.07
N ILE A 93 3.12 -8.95 5.10
CA ILE A 93 3.98 -10.08 5.49
C ILE A 93 3.14 -11.31 5.85
N GLU A 94 1.95 -11.09 6.42
CA GLU A 94 0.99 -12.11 6.82
C GLU A 94 0.37 -12.85 5.63
N ALA A 95 0.23 -12.18 4.47
CA ALA A 95 -0.32 -12.75 3.25
C ALA A 95 0.73 -13.47 2.38
N CYS A 96 2.01 -13.33 2.70
CA CYS A 96 3.09 -13.88 1.86
C CYS A 96 3.40 -15.36 2.13
N GLU A 97 2.77 -16.02 3.11
CA GLU A 97 2.96 -17.46 3.42
C GLU A 97 4.45 -17.88 3.54
N GLY A 98 5.30 -17.01 4.09
CA GLY A 98 6.75 -17.26 4.20
C GLY A 98 7.57 -16.99 2.93
N ARG A 99 6.93 -16.65 1.79
CA ARG A 99 7.55 -16.36 0.49
C ARG A 99 7.74 -14.85 0.23
N ALA A 100 7.80 -14.04 1.29
CA ALA A 100 7.85 -12.58 1.16
C ALA A 100 9.04 -12.08 0.32
N ARG A 101 10.21 -12.73 0.43
CA ARG A 101 11.39 -12.38 -0.38
C ARG A 101 11.16 -12.61 -1.88
N GLU A 102 10.50 -13.70 -2.25
CA GLU A 102 10.16 -14.00 -3.65
C GLU A 102 9.17 -12.97 -4.19
N VAL A 103 8.17 -12.62 -3.38
CA VAL A 103 7.18 -11.59 -3.71
C VAL A 103 7.84 -10.22 -3.92
N ILE A 104 8.73 -9.80 -3.01
CA ILE A 104 9.51 -8.57 -3.13
C ILE A 104 10.36 -8.59 -4.42
N SER A 105 11.04 -9.70 -4.69
CA SER A 105 11.84 -9.87 -5.91
C SER A 105 10.97 -9.77 -7.17
N GLN A 106 9.77 -10.35 -7.16
CA GLN A 106 8.80 -10.27 -8.26
C GLN A 106 8.37 -8.82 -8.54
N ILE A 107 8.10 -8.03 -7.50
CA ILE A 107 7.74 -6.60 -7.64
C ILE A 107 8.92 -5.83 -8.27
N LYS A 108 10.13 -6.03 -7.75
CA LYS A 108 11.34 -5.36 -8.24
C LYS A 108 11.72 -5.75 -9.67
N ALA A 109 11.53 -7.01 -10.05
CA ALA A 109 11.77 -7.49 -11.41
C ALA A 109 10.85 -6.82 -12.45
N LEU A 110 9.72 -6.28 -12.02
CA LEU A 110 8.81 -5.48 -12.86
C LEU A 110 9.13 -3.98 -12.82
N GLY A 111 10.25 -3.58 -12.23
CA GLY A 111 10.70 -2.18 -12.14
C GLY A 111 9.87 -1.32 -11.17
N LYS A 112 9.13 -1.95 -10.25
CA LYS A 112 8.29 -1.25 -9.27
C LYS A 112 8.96 -1.22 -7.89
N ALA A 113 8.62 -0.22 -7.08
CA ALA A 113 9.09 -0.12 -5.71
C ALA A 113 8.34 -1.13 -4.82
N ALA A 114 9.08 -1.95 -4.08
CA ALA A 114 8.51 -3.02 -3.26
C ALA A 114 8.31 -2.56 -1.81
N GLY A 115 7.06 -2.61 -1.34
CA GLY A 115 6.69 -2.34 0.03
C GLY A 115 6.35 -3.62 0.81
N ILE A 116 6.63 -3.61 2.12
CA ILE A 116 6.15 -4.63 3.05
C ILE A 116 5.32 -3.97 4.16
N SER A 117 4.10 -4.46 4.34
CA SER A 117 3.17 -4.06 5.39
C SER A 117 3.15 -5.08 6.52
N LEU A 118 2.84 -4.61 7.73
CA LEU A 118 2.62 -5.46 8.89
C LEU A 118 1.45 -4.93 9.73
N ASN A 119 0.60 -5.86 10.17
CA ASN A 119 -0.52 -5.58 11.04
C ASN A 119 -0.05 -5.03 12.41
N PRO A 120 -0.94 -4.38 13.18
CA PRO A 120 -0.59 -3.80 14.47
C PRO A 120 0.01 -4.85 15.42
N SER A 121 -0.53 -6.07 15.43
CA SER A 121 -0.09 -7.19 16.29
C SER A 121 1.19 -7.88 15.79
N THR A 122 1.53 -7.78 14.52
CA THR A 122 2.67 -8.47 13.93
C THR A 122 3.99 -7.86 14.41
N PRO A 123 4.93 -8.65 14.95
CA PRO A 123 6.18 -8.12 15.47
C PRO A 123 7.13 -7.67 14.36
N LEU A 124 7.94 -6.64 14.64
CA LEU A 124 8.93 -6.13 13.68
C LEU A 124 9.96 -7.18 13.25
N SER A 125 10.22 -8.19 14.10
CA SER A 125 11.10 -9.31 13.78
C SER A 125 10.67 -10.09 12.54
N ALA A 126 9.37 -10.09 12.20
CA ALA A 126 8.84 -10.77 11.02
C ALA A 126 9.42 -10.22 9.70
N ILE A 127 9.82 -8.94 9.67
CA ILE A 127 10.36 -8.29 8.47
C ILE A 127 11.84 -7.92 8.59
N LYS A 128 12.50 -8.21 9.72
CA LYS A 128 13.89 -7.79 9.98
C LYS A 128 14.86 -8.27 8.89
N GLY A 129 14.66 -9.49 8.39
CA GLY A 129 15.47 -10.07 7.31
C GLY A 129 15.24 -9.46 5.92
N LEU A 130 14.20 -8.63 5.76
CA LEU A 130 13.77 -8.05 4.49
C LEU A 130 14.06 -6.54 4.38
N LEU A 131 14.46 -5.88 5.48
CA LEU A 131 14.59 -4.41 5.55
C LEU A 131 15.54 -3.81 4.50
N LYS A 132 16.56 -4.55 4.06
CA LYS A 132 17.49 -4.10 3.01
C LYS A 132 16.96 -4.30 1.59
N GLU A 133 15.91 -5.10 1.45
CA GLU A 133 15.35 -5.53 0.17
C GLU A 133 14.12 -4.71 -0.22
N VAL A 134 13.47 -4.03 0.74
CA VAL A 134 12.26 -3.23 0.52
C VAL A 134 12.57 -1.75 0.37
N ASP A 135 11.72 -1.06 -0.38
CA ASP A 135 11.80 0.38 -0.60
C ASP A 135 10.84 1.17 0.32
N LEU A 136 9.85 0.47 0.89
CA LEU A 136 8.85 1.00 1.82
C LEU A 136 8.52 -0.03 2.91
N VAL A 137 8.37 0.43 4.15
CA VAL A 137 7.77 -0.36 5.24
C VAL A 137 6.50 0.36 5.70
N LEU A 138 5.36 -0.31 5.62
CA LEU A 138 4.06 0.22 6.03
C LEU A 138 3.65 -0.40 7.37
N VAL A 139 3.74 0.37 8.45
CA VAL A 139 3.24 -0.08 9.76
C VAL A 139 1.76 0.27 9.85
N MET A 140 0.89 -0.75 9.89
CA MET A 140 -0.53 -0.51 10.11
C MET A 140 -0.75 0.05 11.51
N THR A 141 -1.57 1.11 11.59
CA THR A 141 -1.87 1.84 12.84
C THR A 141 -3.31 1.64 13.30
N VAL A 142 -4.05 0.82 12.56
CA VAL A 142 -5.41 0.34 12.79
C VAL A 142 -5.48 -1.08 12.22
N GLU A 143 -6.52 -1.84 12.53
CA GLU A 143 -6.74 -3.12 11.85
C GLU A 143 -7.09 -2.87 10.38
N PRO A 144 -6.45 -3.58 9.42
CA PRO A 144 -6.71 -3.38 8.01
C PRO A 144 -8.17 -3.74 7.66
N GLY A 145 -8.75 -3.01 6.70
CA GLY A 145 -10.10 -3.30 6.18
C GLY A 145 -11.05 -2.11 6.12
N PHE A 146 -10.94 -1.14 7.03
CA PHE A 146 -11.86 0.01 7.09
C PHE A 146 -11.17 1.33 7.41
N CYS A 147 -11.64 2.40 6.78
CA CYS A 147 -11.20 3.77 7.09
C CYS A 147 -11.91 4.33 8.34
N GLY A 148 -11.44 5.47 8.86
CA GLY A 148 -12.08 6.18 9.97
C GLY A 148 -11.83 5.61 11.38
N GLN A 149 -11.00 4.57 11.49
CA GLN A 149 -10.61 3.98 12.76
C GLN A 149 -9.66 4.88 13.57
N LYS A 150 -9.65 4.70 14.89
CA LYS A 150 -8.76 5.45 15.80
C LYS A 150 -7.35 4.90 15.76
N PHE A 151 -6.37 5.80 15.67
CA PHE A 151 -4.93 5.47 15.71
C PHE A 151 -4.55 4.68 16.97
N MET A 152 -3.89 3.54 16.80
CA MET A 152 -3.39 2.70 17.88
C MET A 152 -2.00 3.16 18.34
N LEU A 153 -1.92 3.87 19.48
CA LEU A 153 -0.65 4.37 20.03
C LEU A 153 0.39 3.28 20.33
N SER A 154 -0.05 2.03 20.53
CA SER A 154 0.82 0.88 20.78
C SER A 154 1.79 0.57 19.65
N VAL A 155 1.57 1.08 18.43
CA VAL A 155 2.46 0.85 17.28
C VAL A 155 3.63 1.84 17.21
N ILE A 156 3.62 2.92 18.00
CA ILE A 156 4.69 3.94 17.99
C ILE A 156 6.08 3.34 18.32
N PRO A 157 6.25 2.48 19.34
CA PRO A 157 7.54 1.85 19.62
C PRO A 157 8.08 1.05 18.44
N LYS A 158 7.19 0.37 17.69
CA LYS A 158 7.54 -0.38 16.46
C LYS A 158 8.07 0.57 15.38
N ILE A 159 7.41 1.72 15.17
CA ILE A 159 7.86 2.76 14.22
C ILE A 159 9.22 3.34 14.62
N LYS A 160 9.45 3.61 15.92
CA LYS A 160 10.74 4.13 16.41
C LYS A 160 11.92 3.16 16.24
N SER A 161 11.63 1.88 16.05
CA SER A 161 12.65 0.82 15.94
C SER A 161 13.07 0.54 14.49
N LEU A 162 12.50 1.27 13.53
CA LEU A 162 12.82 1.25 12.09
C LEU A 162 13.77 2.41 11.75
#